data_AF-W7ERZ5-F1
#
_entry.id   AF-W7ERZ5-F1
#
_cell.length_a   1.000
_cell.length_b   1.000
_cell.length_c   1.000
_cell.angle_alpha   90.00
_cell.angle_beta   90.00
_cell.angle_gamma   90.00
#
_symmetry.space_group_name_H-M   'P 1'
#
loop_
_entity.id
_entity.type
_entity.pdbx_description
1 polymer ?
#
loop_
_entity_poly.entity_id
_entity_poly.type
_entity_poly.pdbx_seq_one_letter_code
_entity_poly.pdbx_strand_id
1 'polypeptide(L)'
;MAEDQASLKENTMQLAEILSDLVSLRVCDPAAALALVSARPDSSPSTTTQDTTAPAEPNTAPTTQQDESDPDLKRAKDLLKLHFEVKEAQKRGELSRGLEEARAMVERAVGG
;
A
#
# COMPACT_ATOMS: atom_id res chain seq x y z
N MET A 1 -5.60 -34.45 21.21
CA MET A 1 -4.45 -33.55 20.93
C MET A 1 -3.55 -34.03 19.77
N ALA A 2 -3.81 -35.17 19.13
CA ALA A 2 -2.97 -35.65 18.01
C ALA A 2 -3.45 -35.18 16.62
N GLU A 3 -4.72 -34.79 16.47
CA GLU A 3 -5.33 -34.51 15.16
C GLU A 3 -4.98 -33.12 14.61
N ASP A 4 -4.75 -32.14 15.49
CA ASP A 4 -4.43 -30.77 15.09
C ASP A 4 -3.00 -30.63 14.48
N GLN A 5 -2.08 -31.51 14.87
CA GLN A 5 -0.71 -31.52 14.34
C GLN A 5 -0.60 -32.13 12.93
N ALA A 6 -1.50 -33.04 12.55
CA ALA A 6 -1.48 -33.64 11.22
C ALA A 6 -1.90 -32.62 10.15
N SER A 7 -2.96 -31.85 10.41
CA SER A 7 -3.44 -30.82 9.50
C SER A 7 -2.41 -29.70 9.30
N LEU A 8 -1.72 -29.26 10.36
CA LEU A 8 -0.64 -28.28 10.22
C LEU A 8 0.49 -28.80 9.32
N LYS A 9 0.86 -30.08 9.45
CA LYS A 9 1.92 -30.69 8.65
C LYS A 9 1.56 -30.81 7.18
N GLU A 10 0.31 -31.14 6.86
CA GLU A 10 -0.19 -31.15 5.48
C GLU A 10 -0.15 -29.75 4.86
N ASN A 11 -0.62 -28.74 5.59
CA ASN A 11 -0.54 -27.34 5.15
C ASN A 11 0.92 -26.90 4.91
N THR A 12 1.86 -27.31 5.79
CA THR A 12 3.29 -26.98 5.59
C THR A 12 3.90 -27.65 4.36
N MET A 13 3.49 -28.87 4.02
CA MET A 13 3.97 -29.57 2.83
C MET A 13 3.43 -28.94 1.55
N GLN A 14 2.15 -28.58 1.53
CA GLN A 14 1.54 -27.88 0.40
C GLN A 14 2.13 -26.49 0.19
N LEU A 15 2.39 -25.75 1.25
CA LEU A 15 3.08 -24.45 1.16
C LEU A 15 4.49 -24.59 0.59
N ALA A 16 5.24 -25.61 1.01
CA ALA A 16 6.58 -25.84 0.50
C ALA A 16 6.58 -26.14 -1.01
N GLU A 17 5.60 -26.91 -1.49
CA GLU A 17 5.43 -27.21 -2.92
C GLU A 17 5.09 -25.94 -3.72
N ILE A 18 4.11 -25.16 -3.26
CA ILE A 18 3.73 -23.88 -3.90
C ILE A 18 4.93 -22.92 -3.97
N LEU A 19 5.73 -22.83 -2.90
CA LEU A 19 6.91 -21.97 -2.89
C LEU A 19 8.01 -22.49 -3.81
N SER A 20 8.18 -23.81 -3.93
CA SER A 20 9.11 -24.43 -4.88
C SER A 20 8.71 -24.14 -6.33
N ASP A 21 7.43 -24.26 -6.64
CA ASP A 21 6.87 -23.95 -7.96
C ASP A 21 7.01 -22.46 -8.29
N LEU A 22 6.77 -21.58 -7.32
CA LEU A 22 6.91 -20.13 -7.51
C LEU A 22 8.36 -19.73 -7.78
N VAL A 23 9.33 -20.36 -7.09
CA VAL A 23 10.75 -20.14 -7.36
C VAL A 23 11.14 -20.63 -8.75
N SER A 24 10.62 -21.79 -9.17
CA SER A 24 10.86 -22.32 -10.52
C SER A 24 10.25 -21.42 -11.59
N LEU A 25 9.02 -20.96 -11.37
CA LEU A 25 8.34 -20.04 -12.26
C LEU A 25 9.07 -18.70 -12.36
N ARG A 26 9.64 -18.19 -11.26
CA ARG A 26 10.46 -16.96 -11.30
C ARG A 26 11.66 -17.08 -12.22
N VAL A 27 12.25 -18.26 -12.39
CA VAL A 27 13.39 -18.48 -13.31
C VAL A 27 12.92 -18.50 -14.76
N CYS A 28 11.76 -19.11 -15.03
CA CYS A 28 11.22 -19.24 -16.38
C CYS A 28 10.50 -17.96 -16.87
N ASP A 29 9.70 -17.33 -16.00
CA ASP A 29 8.96 -16.09 -16.24
C ASP A 29 8.84 -15.26 -14.93
N PRO A 30 9.76 -14.31 -14.71
CA PRO A 30 9.74 -13.45 -13.52
C PRO A 30 8.48 -12.57 -13.42
N ALA A 31 7.87 -12.19 -14.55
CA ALA A 31 6.74 -11.28 -14.57
C ALA A 31 5.45 -11.98 -14.11
N ALA A 32 5.23 -13.21 -14.60
CA ALA A 32 4.11 -14.04 -14.16
C ALA A 32 4.21 -14.38 -12.66
N ALA A 33 5.40 -14.70 -12.16
CA ALA A 33 5.61 -14.97 -10.73
C ALA A 33 5.27 -13.75 -9.84
N LEU A 34 5.66 -12.54 -10.25
CA LEU A 34 5.33 -11.32 -9.52
C LEU A 34 3.83 -11.01 -9.55
N ALA A 35 3.16 -11.25 -10.68
CA ALA A 35 1.72 -11.04 -10.81
C ALA A 35 0.93 -11.92 -9.83
N LEU A 36 1.30 -13.20 -9.68
CA LEU A 36 0.64 -14.13 -8.75
C LEU A 36 0.80 -13.72 -7.28
N VAL A 37 1.97 -13.22 -6.88
CA VAL A 37 2.19 -12.75 -5.49
C VAL A 37 1.49 -11.42 -5.23
N SER A 38 1.42 -10.57 -6.25
CA SER A 38 0.85 -9.23 -6.12
C SER A 38 -0.67 -9.22 -6.27
N ALA A 39 -1.26 -10.26 -6.85
CA ALA A 39 -2.70 -10.50 -6.86
C ALA A 39 -3.15 -10.86 -5.44
N ARG A 40 -3.41 -9.84 -4.62
CA ARG A 40 -4.14 -10.04 -3.36
C ARG A 40 -5.54 -10.56 -3.74
N PRO A 41 -6.03 -11.64 -3.11
CA PRO A 41 -7.43 -12.01 -3.30
C PRO A 41 -8.27 -10.83 -2.80
N ASP A 42 -8.96 -10.15 -3.70
CA ASP A 42 -9.99 -9.20 -3.32
C ASP A 42 -10.93 -9.95 -2.38
N SER A 43 -11.11 -9.45 -1.17
CA SER A 43 -11.97 -10.06 -0.16
C SER A 43 -13.44 -9.91 -0.58
N SER A 44 -13.83 -10.66 -1.61
CA SER A 44 -15.18 -10.82 -2.11
C SER A 44 -15.53 -12.31 -1.98
N PRO A 45 -16.50 -12.67 -1.13
CA PRO A 45 -16.77 -14.07 -0.86
C PRO A 45 -17.64 -14.62 -1.98
N SER A 46 -17.07 -15.41 -2.91
CA SER A 46 -17.86 -16.31 -3.76
C SER A 46 -17.00 -17.35 -4.49
N THR A 47 -17.12 -18.58 -3.98
CA THR A 47 -17.37 -19.79 -4.77
C THR A 47 -16.19 -20.40 -5.53
N THR A 48 -15.67 -21.46 -4.91
CA THR A 48 -15.14 -22.67 -5.54
C THR A 48 -15.75 -22.97 -6.91
N THR A 49 -14.94 -22.92 -7.98
CA THR A 49 -14.93 -23.92 -9.06
C THR A 49 -13.64 -23.76 -9.86
N GLN A 50 -12.73 -24.72 -9.70
CA GLN A 50 -11.87 -25.19 -10.78
C GLN A 50 -12.76 -25.49 -11.99
N ASP A 51 -12.54 -24.86 -13.14
CA ASP A 51 -12.41 -25.60 -14.39
C ASP A 51 -11.78 -24.80 -15.52
N THR A 52 -11.19 -25.59 -16.41
CA THR A 52 -10.41 -25.41 -17.63
C THR A 52 -10.85 -24.34 -18.66
N THR A 53 -9.80 -23.80 -19.32
CA THR A 53 -9.71 -23.39 -20.74
C THR A 53 -10.67 -22.35 -21.32
N ALA A 54 -10.15 -21.16 -21.65
CA ALA A 54 -10.26 -20.55 -22.99
C ALA A 54 -9.44 -19.23 -23.10
N PRO A 55 -8.95 -18.86 -24.31
CA PRO A 55 -7.90 -17.86 -24.54
C PRO A 55 -8.44 -16.46 -24.92
N ALA A 56 -7.54 -15.47 -24.94
CA ALA A 56 -7.72 -14.02 -25.22
C ALA A 56 -8.19 -13.23 -23.98
N GLU A 57 -7.50 -12.17 -23.53
CA GLU A 57 -7.00 -11.02 -24.28
C GLU A 57 -5.74 -10.44 -23.58
N PRO A 58 -4.83 -9.74 -24.29
CA PRO A 58 -3.76 -8.99 -23.67
C PRO A 58 -4.34 -7.69 -23.12
N ASN A 59 -4.99 -7.74 -21.96
CA ASN A 59 -5.41 -6.51 -21.30
C ASN A 59 -4.18 -5.88 -20.63
N THR A 60 -3.44 -5.16 -21.46
CA THR A 60 -2.69 -3.96 -21.12
C THR A 60 -3.24 -3.32 -19.84
N ALA A 61 -2.46 -3.39 -18.76
CA ALA A 61 -2.33 -2.47 -17.61
C ALA A 61 -3.48 -1.46 -17.31
N PRO A 62 -3.79 -1.13 -16.02
CA PRO A 62 -2.72 -0.82 -15.09
C PRO A 62 -2.96 -1.00 -13.57
N THR A 63 -1.86 -1.23 -12.86
CA THR A 63 -1.64 -0.91 -11.45
C THR A 63 -1.84 0.60 -11.20
N THR A 64 -3.09 1.07 -11.19
CA THR A 64 -3.39 2.49 -10.90
C THR A 64 -4.77 2.74 -10.31
N GLN A 65 -5.76 1.84 -10.45
CA GLN A 65 -7.14 2.16 -10.06
C GLN A 65 -7.45 1.94 -8.57
N GLN A 66 -6.74 1.07 -7.87
CA GLN A 66 -6.92 0.91 -6.41
C GLN A 66 -6.21 1.99 -5.59
N ASP A 67 -5.13 2.60 -6.11
CA ASP A 67 -4.37 3.66 -5.42
C ASP A 67 -5.11 5.00 -5.31
N GLU A 68 -6.14 5.21 -6.13
CA GLU A 68 -7.01 6.40 -6.08
C GLU A 68 -8.30 6.19 -5.28
N SER A 69 -8.64 4.93 -5.01
CA SER A 69 -9.87 4.56 -4.30
C SER A 69 -9.68 4.44 -2.79
N ASP A 70 -8.43 4.31 -2.33
CA ASP A 70 -8.12 4.23 -0.90
C ASP A 70 -8.16 5.63 -0.25
N PRO A 71 -9.13 5.88 0.65
CA PRO A 71 -9.24 7.17 1.35
C PRO A 71 -8.02 7.48 2.23
N ASP A 72 -7.32 6.46 2.73
CA ASP A 72 -6.15 6.63 3.58
C ASP A 72 -4.92 7.01 2.76
N LEU A 73 -4.75 6.45 1.55
CA LEU A 73 -3.69 6.89 0.64
C LEU A 73 -3.87 8.34 0.20
N LYS A 74 -5.12 8.76 -0.07
CA LYS A 74 -5.43 10.16 -0.38
C LYS A 74 -5.07 11.08 0.79
N ARG A 75 -5.49 10.71 2.01
CA ARG A 75 -5.17 11.45 3.23
C ARG A 75 -3.66 11.53 3.48
N ALA A 76 -2.91 10.45 3.23
CA ALA A 76 -1.46 10.44 3.37
C ALA A 76 -0.77 11.38 2.37
N LYS A 77 -1.22 11.39 1.11
CA LYS A 77 -0.72 12.32 0.07
C LYS A 77 -1.00 13.77 0.44
N ASP A 78 -2.21 14.07 0.91
CA ASP A 78 -2.60 15.41 1.36
C ASP A 78 -1.75 15.88 2.54
N LEU A 79 -1.50 15.00 3.52
CA LEU A 79 -0.66 15.31 4.68
C LEU A 79 0.79 15.59 4.28
N LEU A 80 1.35 14.81 3.35
CA LEU A 80 2.71 15.03 2.84
C LEU A 80 2.83 16.37 2.11
N LYS A 81 1.83 16.70 1.27
CA LYS A 81 1.78 17.99 0.57
C LYS A 81 1.73 19.16 1.56
N LEU A 82 0.85 19.08 2.55
CA LEU A 82 0.75 20.11 3.59
C LEU A 82 2.06 20.27 4.38
N HIS A 83 2.70 19.16 4.78
CA HIS A 83 3.98 19.21 5.47
C HIS A 83 5.06 19.89 4.63
N PHE A 84 5.11 19.59 3.33
CA PHE A 84 6.05 20.21 2.42
C PHE A 84 5.82 21.73 2.32
N GLU A 85 4.59 22.16 2.09
CA GLU A 85 4.23 23.59 1.99
C GLU A 85 4.57 24.36 3.27
N VAL A 86 4.24 23.80 4.44
CA VAL A 86 4.58 24.39 5.74
C VAL A 86 6.09 24.48 5.92
N LYS A 87 6.84 23.44 5.56
CA LYS A 87 8.30 23.43 5.66
C LYS A 87 8.94 24.44 4.71
N GLU A 88 8.42 24.60 3.51
CA GLU A 88 8.89 25.62 2.56
C GLU A 88 8.57 27.04 3.05
N ALA A 89 7.37 27.29 3.56
CA ALA A 89 7.00 28.58 4.14
C ALA A 89 7.84 28.92 5.39
N GLN A 90 8.17 27.91 6.20
CA GLN A 90 9.10 28.05 7.31
C GLN A 90 10.52 28.39 6.82
N LYS A 91 11.02 27.68 5.79
CA LYS A 91 12.34 27.94 5.21
C LYS A 91 12.43 29.34 4.57
N ARG A 92 11.33 29.80 3.96
CA ARG A 92 11.20 31.15 3.39
C ARG A 92 11.06 32.24 4.48
N GLY A 93 10.85 31.85 5.73
CA GLY A 93 10.77 32.76 6.88
C GLY A 93 9.44 33.49 7.03
N GLU A 94 8.44 33.18 6.21
CA GLU A 94 7.13 33.84 6.22
C GLU A 94 6.35 33.57 7.51
N LEU A 95 6.42 32.33 7.98
CA LEU A 95 5.81 31.90 9.25
C LEU A 95 6.46 32.58 10.45
N SER A 96 7.78 32.76 10.43
CA SER A 96 8.52 33.42 11.50
C SER A 96 8.15 34.90 11.60
N ARG A 97 7.99 35.59 10.46
CA ARG A 97 7.62 37.01 10.44
C ARG A 97 6.25 37.28 11.03
N GLY A 98 5.23 36.53 10.59
CA GLY A 98 3.87 36.68 11.13
C GLY A 98 3.78 36.34 12.62
N LEU A 99 4.57 35.36 13.06
CA LEU A 99 4.63 34.95 14.46
C LEU A 99 5.36 35.99 15.33
N GLU A 100 6.40 36.64 14.82
CA GLU A 100 7.10 37.73 15.50
C GLU A 100 6.22 38.99 15.62
N GLU A 101 5.50 39.36 14.55
CA GLU A 101 4.52 40.46 14.59
C GLU A 101 3.40 40.19 15.60
N ALA A 102 2.87 38.96 15.64
CA ALA A 102 1.88 38.55 16.63
C ALA A 102 2.41 38.62 18.06
N ARG A 103 3.67 38.18 18.28
CA ARG A 103 4.32 38.30 19.60
C ARG A 103 4.50 39.75 20.03
N ALA A 104 4.94 40.62 19.13
CA ALA A 104 5.11 42.04 19.41
C ALA A 104 3.77 42.73 19.75
N MET A 105 2.66 42.32 19.10
CA MET A 105 1.33 42.83 19.44
C MET A 105 0.89 42.39 20.84
N VAL A 106 1.12 41.14 21.21
CA VAL A 106 0.78 40.63 22.55
C VAL A 106 1.65 41.30 23.61
N GLU A 107 2.95 41.43 23.37
CA GLU A 107 3.87 42.12 24.28
C GLU A 107 3.45 43.58 24.51
N ARG A 108 3.03 44.28 23.45
CA ARG A 108 2.49 45.64 23.57
C ARG A 108 1.18 45.70 24.36
N ALA A 109 0.32 44.69 24.21
CA ALA A 109 -0.97 44.64 24.91
C ALA A 109 -0.83 44.24 26.40
N VAL A 110 0.23 43.49 26.75
CA VAL A 110 0.45 42.96 28.11
C VAL A 110 1.47 43.79 28.90
N GLY A 111 2.42 44.44 28.23
CA GLY A 111 3.50 45.24 28.85
C GLY A 111 3.24 46.75 28.91
N GLY A 112 2.02 47.20 28.60
CA GLY A 112 1.57 48.59 28.77
C GLY A 112 1.02 48.86 30.17
#